data_AF-A0A2V8TKE4-F1
#
_entry.id   AF-A0A2V8TKE4-F1
#
_cell.length_a   1.000
_cell.length_b   1.000
_cell.length_c   1.000
_cell.angle_alpha   90.00
_cell.angle_beta   90.00
_cell.angle_gamma   90.00
#
_symmetry.space_group_name_H-M   'P 1'
#
loop_
_entity.id
_entity.type
_entity.pdbx_description
1 polymer ?
#
loop_
_entity_poly.entity_id
_entity_poly.type
_entity_poly.pdbx_seq_one_letter_code
_entity_poly.pdbx_strand_id
1 'polypeptide(L)'
;MTAFLATVLALGGFAALETLMHGTANLSADFLLLLVFACVAAPHTLDLGHNARLSTLQPFLLGAIVLFGVREAMLLAAVSMAYFWLVARPRLEPHKGLFNLCNFVLSAWLGGHVFYLSGGRTGDVSSAESLLALVWCALTFFVVNTSLVSIAVGLEQKVDPFRVWYEKYSWTINSQLAGGSLVILMGMLRQRYGLQVFFLLVPFCLMSYHFYKAYFPRAAQRAHRT
;
A
#
# COMPACT_ATOMS: atom_id res chain seq x y z
N MET A 1 -18.24 15.78 -0.79
CA MET A 1 -17.13 15.30 -1.65
C MET A 1 -15.93 16.24 -1.64
N THR A 2 -16.07 17.48 -2.10
CA THR A 2 -14.94 18.44 -2.25
C THR A 2 -14.19 18.72 -0.95
N ALA A 3 -14.90 19.03 0.14
CA ALA A 3 -14.29 19.28 1.45
C ALA A 3 -13.50 18.07 1.96
N PHE A 4 -14.05 16.86 1.82
CA PHE A 4 -13.38 15.62 2.24
C PHE A 4 -12.08 15.38 1.45
N LEU A 5 -12.12 15.53 0.12
CA LEU A 5 -10.93 15.42 -0.72
C LEU A 5 -9.87 16.45 -0.30
N ALA A 6 -10.27 17.70 -0.07
CA ALA A 6 -9.38 18.76 0.38
C ALA A 6 -8.71 18.42 1.73
N THR A 7 -9.44 17.83 2.68
CA THR A 7 -8.87 17.37 3.96
C THR A 7 -7.80 16.29 3.75
N VAL A 8 -8.07 15.28 2.93
CA VAL A 8 -7.10 14.20 2.68
C VAL A 8 -5.86 14.72 1.95
N LEU A 9 -6.06 15.65 0.99
CA LEU A 9 -4.98 16.33 0.29
C LEU A 9 -4.11 17.16 1.26
N ALA A 10 -4.75 17.92 2.15
CA ALA A 10 -4.05 18.73 3.15
C ALA A 10 -3.26 17.87 4.12
N LEU A 11 -3.84 16.78 4.64
CA LEU A 11 -3.16 15.85 5.55
C LEU A 11 -2.01 15.11 4.86
N GLY A 12 -2.21 14.61 3.64
CA GLY A 12 -1.15 13.97 2.86
C GLY A 12 -0.02 14.93 2.49
N GLY A 13 -0.36 16.18 2.14
CA GLY A 13 0.60 17.25 1.89
C GLY A 13 1.38 17.63 3.15
N PHE A 14 0.70 17.76 4.29
CA PHE A 14 1.33 18.00 5.58
C PHE A 14 2.31 16.88 5.94
N ALA A 15 1.91 15.61 5.81
CA ALA A 15 2.80 14.47 6.04
C ALA A 15 4.04 14.54 5.15
N ALA A 16 3.86 14.80 3.83
CA ALA A 16 4.97 14.92 2.90
C ALA A 16 5.93 16.07 3.27
N LEU A 17 5.41 17.22 3.69
CA LEU A 17 6.20 18.37 4.13
C LEU A 17 6.95 18.07 5.43
N GLU A 18 6.28 17.50 6.43
CA GLU A 18 6.88 17.10 7.71
C GLU A 18 8.04 16.13 7.47
N THR A 19 7.85 15.19 6.56
CA THR A 19 8.93 14.30 6.13
C THR A 19 10.06 15.10 5.51
N LEU A 20 9.82 15.89 4.46
CA LEU A 20 10.87 16.66 3.77
C LEU A 20 11.70 17.58 4.70
N MET A 21 11.11 18.09 5.79
CA MET A 21 11.81 18.96 6.74
C MET A 21 12.83 18.23 7.63
N HIS A 22 12.71 16.91 7.84
CA HIS A 22 13.52 16.16 8.82
C HIS A 22 14.68 15.34 8.21
N GLY A 23 15.52 15.96 7.38
CA GLY A 23 16.77 15.37 6.87
C GLY A 23 16.69 14.76 5.46
N THR A 24 17.82 14.29 4.93
CA THR A 24 17.93 13.73 3.58
C THR A 24 17.54 12.25 3.54
N ALA A 25 16.84 11.83 2.49
CA ALA A 25 16.46 10.44 2.30
C ALA A 25 17.68 9.56 1.97
N ASN A 26 17.71 8.34 2.50
CA ASN A 26 18.78 7.39 2.21
C ASN A 26 18.45 6.58 0.95
N LEU A 27 19.02 6.96 -0.20
CA LEU A 27 18.85 6.29 -1.48
C LEU A 27 19.78 5.08 -1.64
N SER A 28 19.75 4.17 -0.66
CA SER A 28 20.51 2.92 -0.72
C SER A 28 20.08 2.03 -1.90
N ALA A 29 20.97 1.17 -2.38
CA ALA A 29 20.66 0.23 -3.46
C ALA A 29 19.48 -0.69 -3.12
N ASP A 30 19.39 -1.15 -1.87
CA ASP A 30 18.28 -1.98 -1.37
C ASP A 30 16.94 -1.23 -1.48
N PHE A 31 16.91 0.05 -1.08
CA PHE A 31 15.71 0.87 -1.17
C PHE A 31 15.31 1.10 -2.63
N LEU A 32 16.26 1.43 -3.50
CA LEU A 32 16.00 1.63 -4.93
C LEU A 32 15.47 0.36 -5.59
N LEU A 33 16.00 -0.82 -5.22
CA LEU A 33 15.52 -2.10 -5.72
C LEU A 33 14.08 -2.37 -5.27
N LEU A 34 13.78 -2.15 -3.98
CA LEU A 34 12.42 -2.27 -3.46
C LEU A 34 11.45 -1.30 -4.17
N LEU A 35 11.90 -0.07 -4.42
CA LEU A 35 11.13 0.95 -5.14
C LEU A 35 10.84 0.53 -6.59
N VAL A 36 11.83 -0.03 -7.31
CA VAL A 36 11.63 -0.56 -8.66
C VAL A 36 10.59 -1.66 -8.66
N PHE A 37 10.68 -2.63 -7.74
CA PHE A 37 9.66 -3.67 -7.66
C PHE A 37 8.28 -3.13 -7.30
N ALA A 38 8.20 -2.13 -6.41
CA ALA A 38 6.94 -1.46 -6.08
C ALA A 38 6.34 -0.78 -7.32
N CYS A 39 7.13 -0.02 -8.09
CA CYS A 39 6.69 0.60 -9.33
C CYS A 39 6.22 -0.44 -10.37
N VAL A 40 6.92 -1.56 -10.52
CA VAL A 40 6.50 -2.64 -11.42
C VAL A 40 5.20 -3.29 -10.93
N ALA A 41 5.03 -3.47 -9.61
CA ALA A 41 3.83 -4.06 -9.03
C ALA A 41 2.61 -3.12 -9.06
N ALA A 42 2.81 -1.80 -9.04
CA ALA A 42 1.73 -0.81 -8.89
C ALA A 42 0.67 -0.86 -10.01
N PRO A 43 1.02 -0.90 -11.31
CA PRO A 43 0.05 -1.02 -12.41
C PRO A 43 -0.74 -2.32 -12.44
N HIS A 44 -0.22 -3.35 -11.77
CA HIS A 44 -0.85 -4.65 -11.71
C HIS A 44 -1.94 -4.72 -10.63
N THR A 45 -2.45 -3.58 -10.14
CA THR A 45 -3.64 -3.56 -9.27
C THR A 45 -4.78 -4.31 -9.93
N LEU A 46 -5.14 -5.42 -9.31
CA LEU A 46 -6.02 -6.42 -9.88
C LEU A 46 -7.45 -5.89 -9.87
N ASP A 47 -8.09 -5.91 -11.03
CA ASP A 47 -9.50 -5.57 -11.17
C ASP A 47 -10.32 -6.81 -10.77
N LEU A 48 -10.76 -6.87 -9.52
CA LEU A 48 -11.36 -8.08 -8.93
C LEU A 48 -12.79 -8.35 -9.41
N GLY A 49 -13.35 -7.48 -10.27
CA GLY A 49 -14.80 -7.44 -10.45
C GLY A 49 -15.49 -6.98 -9.14
N HIS A 50 -16.64 -6.33 -9.25
CA HIS A 50 -17.31 -5.68 -8.11
C HIS A 50 -16.58 -4.46 -7.49
N ASN A 51 -15.81 -3.70 -8.29
CA ASN A 51 -15.28 -2.38 -7.91
C ASN A 51 -14.37 -2.38 -6.66
N ALA A 52 -13.68 -3.49 -6.37
CA ALA A 52 -12.63 -3.56 -5.37
C ALA A 52 -11.28 -3.75 -6.10
N ARG A 53 -10.34 -2.81 -5.90
CA ARG A 53 -8.96 -2.94 -6.34
C ARG A 53 -8.11 -3.26 -5.13
N LEU A 54 -7.48 -4.42 -5.12
CA LEU A 54 -6.50 -4.76 -4.10
C LEU A 54 -5.17 -4.09 -4.45
N SER A 55 -4.61 -3.38 -3.48
CA SER A 55 -3.30 -2.76 -3.65
C SER A 55 -2.20 -3.77 -3.37
N THR A 56 -1.48 -4.15 -4.43
CA THR A 56 -0.26 -4.95 -4.38
C THR A 56 0.89 -4.21 -3.69
N LEU A 57 0.74 -2.92 -3.39
CA LEU A 57 1.80 -2.07 -2.84
C LEU A 57 2.02 -2.21 -1.33
N GLN A 58 1.05 -2.73 -0.58
CA GLN A 58 1.16 -2.76 0.89
C GLN A 58 2.43 -3.46 1.40
N PRO A 59 2.83 -4.66 0.91
CA PRO A 59 4.04 -5.32 1.40
C PRO A 59 5.30 -4.49 1.17
N PHE A 60 5.36 -3.76 0.05
CA PHE A 60 6.48 -2.86 -0.26
C PHE A 60 6.54 -1.69 0.70
N LEU A 61 5.39 -1.12 1.07
CA LEU A 61 5.30 0.00 2.00
C LEU A 61 5.66 -0.43 3.42
N LEU A 62 5.14 -1.56 3.88
CA LEU A 62 5.50 -2.12 5.19
C LEU A 62 6.99 -2.49 5.25
N GLY A 63 7.51 -3.12 4.19
CA GLY A 63 8.93 -3.40 4.06
C GLY A 63 9.77 -2.13 4.09
N ALA A 64 9.32 -1.06 3.44
CA ALA A 64 10.02 0.21 3.47
C ALA A 64 10.04 0.85 4.85
N ILE A 65 8.91 0.85 5.57
CA ILE A 65 8.82 1.36 6.95
C ILE A 65 9.80 0.61 7.85
N VAL A 66 9.78 -0.71 7.81
CA VAL A 66 10.55 -1.54 8.72
C VAL A 66 12.04 -1.53 8.38
N LEU A 67 12.41 -1.58 7.10
CA LEU A 67 13.81 -1.73 6.70
C LEU A 67 14.55 -0.40 6.54
N PHE A 68 13.85 0.67 6.19
CA PHE A 68 14.47 1.97 5.87
C PHE A 68 13.89 3.13 6.69
N GLY A 69 12.60 3.08 7.02
CA GLY A 69 11.92 4.07 7.85
C GLY A 69 10.69 4.69 7.19
N VAL A 70 9.96 5.51 7.96
CA VAL A 70 8.72 6.18 7.50
C VAL A 70 8.96 7.04 6.25
N ARG A 71 10.08 7.77 6.21
CA ARG A 71 10.42 8.71 5.13
C ARG A 71 10.55 7.99 3.79
N GLU A 72 11.35 6.94 3.76
CA GLU A 72 11.57 6.10 2.60
C GLU A 72 10.28 5.41 2.15
N ALA A 73 9.44 4.98 3.09
CA ALA A 73 8.12 4.43 2.77
C ALA A 73 7.18 5.46 2.12
N MET A 74 7.20 6.71 2.57
CA MET A 74 6.39 7.77 1.96
C MET A 74 6.90 8.17 0.58
N LEU A 75 8.22 8.21 0.38
CA LEU A 75 8.81 8.38 -0.95
C LEU A 75 8.40 7.23 -1.87
N LEU A 76 8.47 5.99 -1.38
CA LEU A 76 8.01 4.82 -2.11
C LEU A 76 6.53 4.93 -2.47
N ALA A 77 5.67 5.34 -1.53
CA ALA A 77 4.25 5.58 -1.77
C ALA A 77 4.02 6.63 -2.87
N ALA A 78 4.67 7.79 -2.75
CA ALA A 78 4.49 8.90 -3.68
C ALA A 78 4.96 8.54 -5.09
N VAL A 79 6.17 7.96 -5.22
CA VAL A 79 6.76 7.62 -6.53
C VAL A 79 6.01 6.46 -7.19
N SER A 80 5.74 5.37 -6.46
CA SER A 80 5.03 4.21 -7.04
C SER A 80 3.60 4.56 -7.43
N MET A 81 2.91 5.40 -6.66
CA MET A 81 1.55 5.82 -6.97
C MET A 81 1.49 6.87 -8.09
N ALA A 82 2.46 7.79 -8.16
CA ALA A 82 2.60 8.70 -9.30
C ALA A 82 2.90 7.93 -10.59
N TYR A 83 3.81 6.94 -10.52
CA TYR A 83 4.10 6.05 -11.64
C TYR A 83 2.87 5.27 -12.08
N PHE A 84 2.13 4.68 -11.13
CA PHE A 84 0.87 4.01 -11.43
C PHE A 84 -0.12 4.94 -12.14
N TRP A 85 -0.31 6.15 -11.64
CA TRP A 85 -1.22 7.11 -12.26
C TRP A 85 -0.78 7.51 -13.68
N LEU A 86 0.52 7.54 -13.96
CA LEU A 86 1.06 7.85 -15.28
C LEU A 86 0.90 6.71 -16.28
N VAL A 87 1.12 5.47 -15.85
CA VAL A 87 1.23 4.28 -16.71
C VAL A 87 -0.06 3.49 -16.82
N ALA A 88 -0.93 3.53 -15.80
CA ALA A 88 -2.19 2.78 -15.79
C ALA A 88 -3.09 3.13 -16.98
N ARG A 89 -3.70 2.09 -17.57
CA ARG A 89 -4.64 2.21 -18.68
C ARG A 89 -5.93 1.44 -18.35
N PRO A 90 -7.11 2.10 -18.37
CA PRO A 90 -7.34 3.53 -18.59
C PRO A 90 -6.77 4.38 -17.44
N ARG A 91 -6.40 5.63 -17.75
CA ARG A 91 -5.79 6.54 -16.79
C ARG A 91 -6.83 7.02 -15.78
N LEU A 92 -6.46 7.10 -14.50
CA LEU A 92 -7.34 7.64 -13.47
C LEU A 92 -7.59 9.14 -13.68
N GLU A 93 -8.82 9.55 -13.40
CA GLU A 93 -9.20 10.97 -13.32
C GLU A 93 -8.28 11.70 -12.32
N PRO A 94 -7.86 12.95 -12.60
CA PRO A 94 -6.84 13.60 -11.79
C PRO A 94 -7.13 13.68 -10.30
N HIS A 95 -8.38 13.94 -9.93
CA HIS A 95 -8.78 14.00 -8.52
C HIS A 95 -8.69 12.63 -7.83
N LYS A 96 -8.98 11.52 -8.53
CA LYS A 96 -8.85 10.14 -8.02
C LYS A 96 -7.38 9.71 -7.92
N GLY A 97 -6.57 10.11 -8.89
CA GLY A 97 -5.12 9.88 -8.87
C GLY A 97 -4.47 10.57 -7.68
N LEU A 98 -4.73 11.87 -7.53
CA LEU A 98 -4.18 12.67 -6.44
C LEU A 98 -4.68 12.24 -5.06
N PHE A 99 -5.98 11.93 -4.94
CA PHE A 99 -6.55 11.39 -3.71
C PHE A 99 -5.84 10.10 -3.27
N ASN A 100 -5.68 9.14 -4.19
CA ASN A 100 -5.03 7.88 -3.84
C ASN A 100 -3.55 8.10 -3.50
N LEU A 101 -2.83 8.98 -4.20
CA LEU A 101 -1.45 9.35 -3.83
C LEU A 101 -1.38 9.86 -2.39
N CYS A 102 -2.20 10.85 -2.04
CA CYS A 102 -2.22 11.40 -0.68
C CYS A 102 -2.65 10.37 0.36
N ASN A 103 -3.64 9.51 0.02
CA ASN A 103 -4.09 8.44 0.89
C ASN A 103 -2.98 7.43 1.20
N PHE A 104 -2.22 7.00 0.19
CA PHE A 104 -1.11 6.06 0.38
C PHE A 104 0.03 6.68 1.20
N VAL A 105 0.38 7.93 0.92
CA VAL A 105 1.39 8.68 1.69
C VAL A 105 0.95 8.82 3.15
N LEU A 106 -0.31 9.23 3.40
CA LEU A 106 -0.85 9.37 4.75
C LEU A 106 -0.93 8.04 5.50
N SER A 107 -1.34 6.97 4.81
CA SER A 107 -1.42 5.62 5.39
C SER A 107 -0.04 5.09 5.78
N ALA A 108 0.99 5.34 4.95
CA ALA A 108 2.37 4.97 5.26
C ALA A 108 2.92 5.79 6.44
N TRP A 109 2.63 7.10 6.47
CA TRP A 109 3.04 7.98 7.56
C TRP A 109 2.43 7.56 8.90
N LEU A 110 1.10 7.42 8.98
CA LEU A 110 0.42 6.98 10.19
C LEU A 110 0.84 5.56 10.62
N GLY A 111 0.90 4.63 9.66
CA GLY A 111 1.32 3.26 9.94
C GLY A 111 2.75 3.18 10.49
N GLY A 112 3.67 3.97 9.95
CA GLY A 112 5.05 4.00 10.42
C GLY A 112 5.21 4.70 11.77
N HIS A 113 4.43 5.74 12.07
CA HIS A 113 4.41 6.31 13.43
C HIS A 113 3.84 5.31 14.45
N VAL A 114 2.77 4.60 14.11
CA VAL A 114 2.24 3.52 14.98
C VAL A 114 3.27 2.40 15.18
N PHE A 115 4.04 2.05 14.15
CA PHE A 115 5.15 1.08 14.27
C PHE A 115 6.14 1.52 15.35
N TYR A 116 6.65 2.75 15.29
CA TYR A 116 7.62 3.24 16.28
C TYR A 116 7.00 3.42 17.67
N LEU A 117 5.78 3.95 17.77
CA LEU A 117 5.07 4.11 19.04
C LEU A 117 4.77 2.77 19.73
N SER A 118 4.63 1.69 18.96
CA SER A 118 4.40 0.33 19.48
C SER A 118 5.70 -0.40 19.85
N GLY A 119 6.86 0.28 19.81
CA GLY A 119 8.17 -0.30 20.15
C GLY A 119 8.95 -0.85 18.95
N GLY A 120 8.44 -0.69 17.73
CA GLY A 120 9.14 -1.12 16.52
C GLY A 120 10.44 -0.36 16.30
N ARG A 121 11.46 -1.06 15.79
CA ARG A 121 12.77 -0.47 15.47
C ARG A 121 13.13 -0.73 14.01
N THR A 122 13.67 0.30 13.34
CA THR A 122 14.13 0.16 11.96
C THR A 122 15.20 -0.94 11.87
N GLY A 123 15.03 -1.85 10.93
CA GLY A 123 15.91 -2.98 10.68
C GLY A 123 15.71 -4.18 11.60
N ASP A 124 14.86 -4.05 12.64
CA ASP A 124 14.53 -5.14 13.54
C ASP A 124 13.23 -5.83 13.10
N VAL A 125 13.35 -7.12 12.79
CA VAL A 125 12.24 -7.98 12.38
C VAL A 125 12.22 -9.30 13.15
N SER A 126 13.04 -9.41 14.20
CA SER A 126 13.19 -10.65 14.96
C SER A 126 12.65 -10.51 16.38
N SER A 127 12.68 -9.32 16.96
CA SER A 127 12.12 -9.10 18.30
C SER A 127 10.59 -9.20 18.30
N ALA A 128 10.04 -9.74 19.40
CA ALA A 128 8.59 -9.83 19.57
C ALA A 128 7.91 -8.46 19.53
N GLU A 129 8.58 -7.42 20.06
CA GLU A 129 8.09 -6.03 20.04
C GLU A 129 7.97 -5.51 18.60
N SER A 130 9.02 -5.66 17.78
CA SER A 130 8.99 -5.22 16.38
C SER A 130 8.02 -6.01 15.52
N LEU A 131 7.83 -7.31 15.81
CA LEU A 131 6.82 -8.13 15.13
C LEU A 131 5.40 -7.66 15.47
N LEU A 132 5.11 -7.39 16.74
CA LEU A 132 3.81 -6.85 17.17
C LEU A 132 3.58 -5.45 16.60
N ALA A 133 4.61 -4.60 16.61
CA ALA A 133 4.57 -3.27 16.01
C ALA A 133 4.28 -3.33 14.50
N LEU A 134 4.82 -4.32 13.78
CA LEU A 134 4.55 -4.52 12.37
C LEU A 134 3.09 -4.94 12.12
N VAL A 135 2.50 -5.74 13.00
CA VAL A 135 1.06 -6.06 12.93
C VAL A 135 0.23 -4.78 13.08
N TRP A 136 0.54 -3.93 14.07
CA TRP A 136 -0.14 -2.65 14.25
C TRP A 136 0.06 -1.69 13.08
N CYS A 137 1.26 -1.67 12.50
CA CYS A 137 1.58 -0.92 11.29
C CYS A 137 0.69 -1.36 10.10
N ALA A 138 0.62 -2.67 9.85
CA ALA A 138 -0.18 -3.26 8.78
C ALA A 138 -1.67 -2.97 8.94
N LEU A 139 -2.19 -3.12 10.16
CA LEU A 139 -3.59 -2.83 10.50
C LEU A 139 -3.91 -1.35 10.33
N THR A 140 -3.04 -0.46 10.82
CA THR A 140 -3.21 0.99 10.68
C THR A 140 -3.24 1.39 9.20
N PHE A 141 -2.27 0.91 8.42
CA PHE A 141 -2.22 1.17 6.99
C PHE A 141 -3.52 0.69 6.32
N PHE A 142 -3.94 -0.55 6.60
CA PHE A 142 -5.15 -1.13 6.01
C PHE A 142 -6.40 -0.32 6.35
N VAL A 143 -6.62 -0.01 7.63
CA VAL A 143 -7.80 0.71 8.10
C VAL A 143 -7.83 2.13 7.53
N VAL A 144 -6.73 2.89 7.62
CA VAL A 144 -6.66 4.26 7.09
C VAL A 144 -6.90 4.25 5.58
N ASN A 145 -6.17 3.40 4.85
CA ASN A 145 -6.24 3.37 3.39
C ASN A 145 -7.64 3.02 2.89
N THR A 146 -8.24 1.96 3.43
CA THR A 146 -9.52 1.43 2.94
C THR A 146 -10.70 2.23 3.46
N SER A 147 -10.66 2.78 4.67
CA SER A 147 -11.72 3.66 5.18
C SER A 147 -11.82 4.95 4.37
N LEU A 148 -10.69 5.61 4.07
CA LEU A 148 -10.69 6.84 3.27
C LEU A 148 -11.24 6.58 1.86
N VAL A 149 -10.85 5.48 1.21
CA VAL A 149 -11.40 5.10 -0.10
C VAL A 149 -12.89 4.78 0.01
N SER A 150 -13.33 4.08 1.05
CA SER A 150 -14.74 3.72 1.24
C SER A 150 -15.61 4.95 1.50
N ILE A 151 -15.11 5.93 2.25
CA ILE A 151 -15.77 7.22 2.45
C ILE A 151 -15.86 7.99 1.13
N ALA A 152 -14.77 8.06 0.35
CA ALA A 152 -14.80 8.71 -0.96
C ALA A 152 -15.86 8.06 -1.87
N VAL A 153 -15.84 6.73 -2.00
CA VAL A 153 -16.81 6.00 -2.83
C VAL A 153 -18.24 6.16 -2.31
N GLY A 154 -18.46 6.07 -0.99
CA GLY A 154 -19.77 6.25 -0.38
C GLY A 154 -20.34 7.65 -0.63
N LEU A 155 -19.51 8.68 -0.55
CA LEU A 155 -19.89 10.06 -0.88
C LEU A 155 -20.17 10.25 -2.38
N GLU A 156 -19.43 9.59 -3.27
CA GLU A 156 -19.61 9.67 -4.73
C GLU A 156 -20.91 8.98 -5.17
N GLN A 157 -21.15 7.79 -4.64
CA GLN A 157 -22.26 6.92 -5.01
C GLN A 157 -23.52 7.12 -4.14
N LYS A 158 -23.44 8.00 -3.13
CA LYS A 158 -24.50 8.27 -2.14
C LYS A 158 -24.97 7.00 -1.42
N VAL A 159 -24.02 6.15 -1.04
CA VAL A 159 -24.24 4.92 -0.27
C VAL A 159 -23.47 4.99 1.04
N ASP A 160 -23.88 4.19 2.03
CA ASP A 160 -23.20 4.11 3.32
C ASP A 160 -21.72 3.67 3.17
N PRO A 161 -20.74 4.48 3.61
CA PRO A 161 -19.33 4.13 3.56
C PRO A 161 -18.98 2.84 4.30
N PHE A 162 -19.64 2.54 5.42
CA PHE A 162 -19.34 1.33 6.18
C PHE A 162 -19.74 0.08 5.40
N ARG A 163 -20.91 0.10 4.76
CA ARG A 163 -21.33 -0.95 3.82
C ARG A 163 -20.32 -1.16 2.69
N VAL A 164 -19.82 -0.07 2.07
CA VAL A 164 -18.77 -0.17 1.04
C VAL A 164 -17.51 -0.84 1.59
N TRP A 165 -17.08 -0.44 2.79
CA TRP A 165 -15.91 -1.00 3.44
C TRP A 165 -16.07 -2.49 3.73
N TYR A 166 -17.18 -2.87 4.34
CA TYR A 166 -17.46 -4.24 4.74
C TYR A 166 -17.58 -5.17 3.53
N GLU A 167 -18.36 -4.80 2.51
CA GLU A 167 -18.57 -5.67 1.34
C GLU A 167 -17.30 -5.80 0.48
N LYS A 168 -16.49 -4.74 0.34
CA LYS A 168 -15.36 -4.73 -0.60
C LYS A 168 -14.01 -5.02 0.02
N TYR A 169 -13.77 -4.60 1.25
CA TYR A 169 -12.42 -4.59 1.83
C TYR A 169 -12.27 -5.51 3.03
N SER A 170 -13.32 -5.81 3.80
CA SER A 170 -13.19 -6.65 5.01
C SER A 170 -12.53 -8.00 4.75
N TRP A 171 -12.88 -8.67 3.65
CA TRP A 171 -12.32 -9.97 3.26
C TRP A 171 -10.85 -9.87 2.83
N THR A 172 -10.40 -8.68 2.42
CA THR A 172 -9.04 -8.46 1.92
C THR A 172 -8.01 -8.41 3.05
N ILE A 173 -8.43 -8.26 4.31
CA ILE A 173 -7.54 -8.22 5.49
C ILE A 173 -6.61 -9.44 5.55
N ASN A 174 -7.10 -10.62 5.18
CA ASN A 174 -6.31 -11.86 5.19
C ASN A 174 -5.15 -11.78 4.20
N SER A 175 -5.42 -11.24 3.00
CA SER A 175 -4.38 -11.05 1.97
C SER A 175 -3.36 -9.98 2.36
N GLN A 176 -3.79 -8.96 3.08
CA GLN A 176 -2.95 -7.88 3.59
C GLN A 176 -2.02 -8.38 4.71
N LEU A 177 -2.54 -9.21 5.62
CA LEU A 177 -1.74 -9.88 6.65
C LEU A 177 -0.71 -10.85 6.04
N ALA A 178 -1.06 -11.56 4.97
CA ALA A 178 -0.09 -12.40 4.23
C ALA A 178 1.03 -11.55 3.60
N GLY A 179 0.75 -10.31 3.21
CA GLY A 179 1.77 -9.35 2.81
C GLY A 179 2.75 -9.00 3.94
N GLY A 180 2.24 -8.84 5.16
CA GLY A 180 3.06 -8.60 6.36
C GLY A 180 3.99 -9.77 6.69
N SER A 181 3.53 -11.01 6.56
CA SER A 181 4.40 -12.19 6.80
C SER A 181 5.54 -12.30 5.79
N LEU A 182 5.31 -11.91 4.53
CA LEU A 182 6.38 -11.80 3.53
C LEU A 182 7.46 -10.79 3.97
N VAL A 183 7.06 -9.64 4.51
CA VAL A 183 8.00 -8.62 5.00
C VAL A 183 8.86 -9.16 6.14
N ILE A 184 8.26 -9.91 7.08
CA ILE A 184 8.99 -10.57 8.17
C ILE A 184 10.02 -11.54 7.61
N LEU A 185 9.58 -12.44 6.72
CA LEU A 185 10.46 -13.41 6.07
C LEU A 185 11.62 -12.73 5.34
N MET A 186 11.31 -11.66 4.59
CA MET A 186 12.33 -10.88 3.88
C MET A 186 13.31 -10.21 4.83
N GLY A 187 12.84 -9.59 5.91
CA GLY A 187 13.70 -8.98 6.91
C GLY A 187 14.67 -9.98 7.56
N MET A 188 14.17 -11.18 7.88
CA MET A 188 14.98 -12.22 8.54
C MET A 188 16.05 -12.77 7.60
N LEU A 189 15.70 -13.02 6.34
CA LEU A 189 16.63 -13.55 5.35
C LEU A 189 17.63 -12.49 4.87
N ARG A 190 17.28 -11.19 4.93
CA ARG A 190 18.12 -10.10 4.44
C ARG A 190 19.48 -10.07 5.13
N GLN A 191 19.55 -10.40 6.43
CA GLN A 191 20.83 -10.45 7.15
C GLN A 191 21.81 -11.49 6.57
N ARG A 192 21.29 -12.56 5.95
CA ARG A 192 22.10 -13.67 5.41
C ARG A 192 22.35 -13.57 3.90
N TYR A 193 21.37 -13.09 3.14
CA TYR A 193 21.38 -13.11 1.67
C TYR A 193 21.41 -11.70 1.05
N GLY A 194 21.39 -10.64 1.86
CA GLY A 194 21.44 -9.25 1.41
C GLY A 194 20.27 -8.89 0.50
N LEU A 195 20.56 -8.12 -0.55
CA LEU A 195 19.56 -7.62 -1.50
C LEU A 195 18.85 -8.71 -2.33
N GLN A 196 19.41 -9.92 -2.42
CA GLN A 196 18.82 -11.01 -3.22
C GLN A 196 17.45 -11.44 -2.70
N VAL A 197 17.16 -11.18 -1.42
CA VAL A 197 15.89 -11.53 -0.78
C VAL A 197 14.70 -10.79 -1.38
N PHE A 198 14.91 -9.59 -1.94
CA PHE A 198 13.84 -8.85 -2.61
C PHE A 198 13.28 -9.60 -3.84
N PHE A 199 14.01 -10.55 -4.42
CA PHE A 199 13.47 -11.40 -5.48
C PHE A 199 12.33 -12.31 -5.03
N LEU A 200 12.13 -12.53 -3.72
CA LEU A 200 10.94 -13.22 -3.19
C LEU A 200 9.64 -12.44 -3.45
N LEU A 201 9.72 -11.14 -3.76
CA LEU A 201 8.58 -10.34 -4.18
C LEU A 201 8.04 -10.78 -5.55
N VAL A 202 8.90 -11.33 -6.43
CA VAL A 202 8.50 -11.80 -7.77
C VAL A 202 7.47 -12.93 -7.69
N PRO A 203 7.77 -14.09 -7.03
CA PRO A 203 6.78 -15.16 -6.92
C PRO A 203 5.55 -14.72 -6.10
N PHE A 204 5.69 -13.84 -5.11
CA PHE A 204 4.53 -13.30 -4.38
C PHE A 204 3.59 -12.49 -5.30
N CYS A 205 4.15 -11.59 -6.12
CA CYS A 205 3.39 -10.81 -7.09
C CYS A 205 2.73 -11.72 -8.14
N LEU A 206 3.47 -12.71 -8.67
CA LEU A 206 2.93 -13.68 -9.62
C LEU A 206 1.81 -14.52 -9.01
N MET A 207 2.01 -15.05 -7.80
CA MET A 207 1.02 -15.87 -7.10
C MET A 207 -0.24 -15.06 -6.81
N SER A 208 -0.08 -13.82 -6.35
CA SER A 208 -1.21 -12.90 -6.18
C SER A 208 -1.95 -12.74 -7.52
N TYR A 209 -1.25 -12.32 -8.58
CA TYR A 209 -1.84 -12.15 -9.91
C TYR A 209 -2.61 -13.39 -10.39
N HIS A 210 -2.00 -14.58 -10.29
CA HIS A 210 -2.60 -15.83 -10.74
C HIS A 210 -3.76 -16.29 -9.86
N PHE A 211 -3.65 -16.18 -8.54
CA PHE A 211 -4.72 -16.51 -7.60
C PHE A 211 -5.96 -15.68 -7.92
N TYR A 212 -5.80 -14.37 -8.07
CA TYR A 212 -6.94 -13.50 -8.37
C TYR A 212 -7.49 -13.71 -9.78
N LYS A 213 -6.65 -13.98 -10.79
CA LYS A 213 -7.11 -14.35 -12.13
C LYS A 213 -7.93 -15.65 -12.14
N ALA A 214 -7.60 -16.61 -11.28
CA ALA A 214 -8.28 -17.90 -11.19
C ALA A 214 -9.60 -17.81 -10.40
N TYR A 215 -9.62 -17.06 -9.29
CA TYR A 215 -10.78 -16.95 -8.40
C TYR A 215 -11.80 -15.89 -8.84
N PHE A 216 -11.37 -14.89 -9.60
CA PHE A 216 -12.26 -13.91 -10.20
C PHE A 216 -12.20 -14.06 -11.73
N PRO A 217 -12.75 -15.17 -12.29
CA PRO A 217 -12.86 -15.34 -13.73
C PRO A 217 -13.80 -14.27 -14.26
N ARG A 218 -13.20 -13.16 -14.72
CA ARG A 218 -13.76 -12.17 -15.63
C ARG A 218 -15.28 -11.98 -15.50
N ALA A 219 -15.67 -10.94 -14.77
CA ALA A 219 -16.84 -10.13 -15.13
C ALA A 219 -16.75 -9.57 -16.59
N ALA A 220 -15.64 -9.79 -17.29
CA ALA A 220 -15.42 -9.48 -18.71
C ALA A 220 -16.18 -10.37 -19.71
N GLN A 221 -17.06 -11.30 -19.27
CA GLN A 221 -17.99 -11.99 -20.17
C GLN A 221 -19.32 -11.24 -20.39
N ARG A 222 -19.67 -10.22 -19.58
CA ARG A 222 -20.96 -9.51 -19.74
C ARG A 222 -20.93 -8.29 -20.68
N ALA A 223 -19.77 -7.77 -21.08
CA ALA A 223 -19.68 -6.62 -22.00
C ALA A 223 -19.69 -7.00 -23.49
N HIS A 224 -19.67 -8.30 -23.84
CA HIS A 224 -19.77 -8.78 -25.22
C HIS A 224 -21.15 -9.38 -25.56
N ARG A 225 -22.16 -9.20 -24.70
CA ARG A 225 -23.51 -9.78 -24.90
C ARG A 225 -24.70 -8.86 -24.56
N THR A 226 -24.52 -7.54 -24.50
CA THR A 226 -25.63 -6.59 -24.43
C THR A 226 -25.32 -5.35 -25.23
#